data_AF-A0A210R3J3-F1
#
_entry.id   AF-A0A210R3J3-F1
#
_cell.length_a   1.000
_cell.length_b   1.000
_cell.length_c   1.000
_cell.angle_alpha   90.00
_cell.angle_beta   90.00
_cell.angle_gamma   90.00
#
_symmetry.space_group_name_H-M   'P 1'
#
loop_
_entity.id
_entity.type
_entity.pdbx_description
1 polymer ?
#
loop_
_entity_poly.entity_id
_entity_poly.type
_entity_poly.pdbx_seq_one_letter_code
_entity_poly.pdbx_strand_id
1 'polypeptide(L)'
;MTKGELTDKLIDGLLSLEKNQDFFPYKSALLPLMVKFGLIVKILMSGTTTENAEFSKTYTIPSKLMELQSIDDITKEVSIFKQRNLAVSKTLCFVFKDVYVPDELFHRIFAQIMRRYRAVSLSTDTFYERDQVTVGNTTCLYLGFGCFKVDDLCRMIVSMHAERSAIAVTVISPTESQLPADSGQRIRLSIERILLETLQMSNQQHFEYAHQLHCNFHLSPYDTPVQLYGVIHSERGVPCQGGECLGQHRLSRTDTTFWNITEVSAWFQGNGNIAGTTGVEPNTSDRRPSPRELSRLSRLINSSHIEQFFVELGLPILEVEHTKWECRNLLGITLITKLFLKWTIAYPNKTIHDIQQAMEAVDMATDRINDALGTDEESQVQDMVPFEVWNRVPSEDEIRKIVNYIDKMYFNMCLELGLSPPTIAQCELCHPTDFRTRMSALLRCWIDRYQTEATIGRLLTAMKVCQMDWHTTATIWSP
;
A
#
# COMPACT_ATOMS: atom_id res chain seq x y z
N MET A 1 -22.03 7.68 -14.02
CA MET A 1 -23.01 6.83 -13.30
C MET A 1 -22.25 6.03 -12.26
N THR A 2 -22.43 6.37 -10.99
CA THR A 2 -21.84 5.67 -9.85
C THR A 2 -22.56 4.34 -9.69
N LYS A 3 -21.92 3.22 -10.08
CA LYS A 3 -22.42 1.89 -9.69
C LYS A 3 -22.55 1.86 -8.16
N GLY A 4 -23.64 1.29 -7.64
CA GLY A 4 -23.91 1.20 -6.21
C GLY A 4 -25.02 2.12 -5.68
N GLU A 5 -25.66 2.94 -6.51
CA GLU A 5 -26.84 3.71 -6.10
C GLU A 5 -28.12 2.84 -6.01
N LEU A 6 -28.85 2.99 -4.92
CA LEU A 6 -30.12 2.34 -4.65
C LEU A 6 -31.21 3.40 -4.43
N THR A 7 -32.01 3.64 -5.47
CA THR A 7 -33.11 4.60 -5.46
C THR A 7 -34.38 3.99 -4.86
N ASP A 8 -35.28 4.82 -4.32
CA ASP A 8 -36.58 4.33 -3.81
C ASP A 8 -37.37 3.58 -4.88
N LYS A 9 -37.34 4.06 -6.14
CA LYS A 9 -37.97 3.38 -7.27
C LYS A 9 -37.39 1.98 -7.51
N LEU A 10 -36.06 1.82 -7.38
CA LEU A 10 -35.41 0.52 -7.51
C LEU A 10 -35.76 -0.40 -6.34
N ILE A 11 -35.82 0.14 -5.11
CA ILE A 11 -36.24 -0.62 -3.92
C ILE A 11 -37.67 -1.14 -4.10
N ASP A 12 -38.60 -0.27 -4.51
CA ASP A 12 -39.99 -0.65 -4.73
C ASP A 12 -40.11 -1.69 -5.85
N GLY A 13 -39.38 -1.51 -6.94
CA GLY A 13 -39.29 -2.50 -8.02
C GLY A 13 -38.79 -3.86 -7.54
N LEU A 14 -37.74 -3.89 -6.72
CA LEU A 14 -37.15 -5.13 -6.18
C LEU A 14 -38.09 -5.84 -5.20
N LEU A 15 -38.80 -5.10 -4.35
CA LEU A 15 -39.75 -5.65 -3.39
C LEU A 15 -41.09 -6.06 -4.05
N SER A 16 -41.42 -5.50 -5.22
CA SER A 16 -42.63 -5.87 -5.97
C SER A 16 -42.48 -7.17 -6.77
N LEU A 17 -41.25 -7.69 -6.92
CA LEU A 17 -41.00 -8.99 -7.54
C LEU A 17 -41.70 -10.09 -6.73
N GLU A 18 -42.33 -11.04 -7.41
CA GLU A 18 -43.15 -12.11 -6.81
C GLU A 18 -42.43 -12.81 -5.63
N LYS A 19 -41.15 -13.16 -5.81
CA LYS A 19 -40.30 -13.80 -4.79
C LYS A 19 -40.03 -12.95 -3.53
N ASN A 20 -40.31 -11.65 -3.58
CA ASN A 20 -39.99 -10.67 -2.53
C ASN A 20 -41.23 -9.95 -1.98
N GLN A 21 -42.43 -10.22 -2.51
CA GLN A 21 -43.65 -9.49 -2.14
C GLN A 21 -43.96 -9.58 -0.64
N ASP A 22 -43.63 -10.70 0.00
CA ASP A 22 -43.78 -10.90 1.44
C ASP A 22 -42.95 -9.91 2.28
N PHE A 23 -41.87 -9.35 1.73
CA PHE A 23 -41.03 -8.36 2.40
C PHE A 23 -41.50 -6.91 2.21
N PHE A 24 -42.40 -6.66 1.24
CA PHE A 24 -42.87 -5.31 0.93
C PHE A 24 -43.48 -4.58 2.14
N PRO A 25 -44.34 -5.21 2.97
CA PRO A 25 -44.89 -4.56 4.17
C PRO A 25 -43.83 -4.16 5.19
N TYR A 26 -42.67 -4.82 5.19
CA TYR A 26 -41.57 -4.60 6.13
C TYR A 26 -40.53 -3.60 5.62
N LYS A 27 -40.73 -2.96 4.45
CA LYS A 27 -39.79 -2.00 3.87
C LYS A 27 -39.32 -0.93 4.89
N SER A 28 -40.25 -0.40 5.67
CA SER A 28 -39.98 0.64 6.68
C SER A 28 -39.12 0.16 7.85
N ALA A 29 -39.07 -1.14 8.13
CA ALA A 29 -38.19 -1.74 9.13
C ALA A 29 -36.87 -2.25 8.52
N LEU A 30 -36.94 -2.80 7.31
CA LEU A 30 -35.80 -3.40 6.60
C LEU A 30 -34.74 -2.34 6.27
N LEU A 31 -35.14 -1.19 5.70
CA LEU A 31 -34.17 -0.17 5.29
C LEU A 31 -33.38 0.41 6.48
N PRO A 32 -34.00 0.81 7.62
CA PRO A 32 -33.24 1.21 8.79
C PRO A 32 -32.30 0.13 9.32
N LEU A 33 -32.68 -1.14 9.27
CA LEU A 33 -31.79 -2.25 9.66
C LEU A 33 -30.60 -2.37 8.71
N MET A 34 -30.82 -2.34 7.40
CA MET A 34 -29.75 -2.36 6.40
C MET A 34 -28.78 -1.17 6.59
N VAL A 35 -29.30 0.01 6.95
CA VAL A 35 -28.47 1.17 7.32
C VAL A 35 -27.68 0.93 8.60
N LYS A 36 -28.34 0.41 9.64
CA LYS A 36 -27.72 0.10 10.94
C LYS A 36 -26.57 -0.90 10.79
N PHE A 37 -26.75 -1.90 9.93
CA PHE A 37 -25.73 -2.91 9.62
C PHE A 37 -24.70 -2.47 8.57
N GLY A 38 -24.75 -1.21 8.08
CA GLY A 38 -23.78 -0.69 7.11
C GLY A 38 -23.87 -1.32 5.72
N LEU A 39 -24.99 -1.97 5.39
CA LEU A 39 -25.22 -2.57 4.07
C LEU A 39 -25.58 -1.52 3.01
N ILE A 40 -26.27 -0.47 3.46
CA ILE A 40 -26.61 0.71 2.66
C ILE A 40 -26.38 1.97 3.49
N VAL A 41 -26.14 3.09 2.83
CA VAL A 41 -25.89 4.37 3.51
C VAL A 41 -26.50 5.52 2.72
N LYS A 42 -27.11 6.48 3.41
CA LYS A 42 -27.34 7.82 2.82
C LYS A 42 -26.13 8.67 3.12
N ILE A 43 -25.49 9.19 2.08
CA ILE A 43 -24.23 9.94 2.19
C ILE A 43 -24.55 11.31 2.79
N LEU A 44 -23.70 11.79 3.70
CA LEU A 44 -23.81 13.15 4.23
C LEU A 44 -23.48 14.17 3.13
N MET A 45 -24.43 15.05 2.82
CA MET A 45 -24.31 16.07 1.77
C MET A 45 -23.94 17.43 2.35
N SER A 46 -24.53 17.80 3.50
CA SER A 46 -24.27 19.05 4.20
C SER A 46 -24.52 18.90 5.70
N GLY A 47 -24.03 19.85 6.51
CA GLY A 47 -24.12 19.78 7.98
C GLY A 47 -22.97 19.01 8.64
N THR A 48 -22.79 19.24 9.94
CA THR A 48 -21.72 18.65 10.77
C THR A 48 -22.25 18.04 12.07
N THR A 49 -23.51 18.30 12.41
CA THR A 49 -24.21 17.75 13.58
C THR A 49 -25.46 16.99 13.14
N THR A 50 -25.97 16.11 13.99
CA THR A 50 -27.20 15.34 13.69
C THR A 50 -28.43 16.21 13.46
N GLU A 51 -28.43 17.44 13.97
CA GLU A 51 -29.54 18.39 13.89
C GLU A 51 -29.58 19.17 12.57
N ASN A 52 -28.43 19.36 11.93
CA ASN A 52 -28.32 20.09 10.65
C ASN A 52 -27.81 19.21 9.49
N ALA A 53 -27.68 17.89 9.71
CA ALA A 53 -27.20 16.96 8.71
C ALA A 53 -28.24 16.75 7.60
N GLU A 54 -27.86 17.09 6.38
CA GLU A 54 -28.61 16.76 5.18
C GLU A 54 -27.98 15.53 4.53
N PHE A 55 -28.80 14.50 4.33
CA PHE A 55 -28.36 13.24 3.71
C PHE A 55 -28.90 13.12 2.28
N SER A 56 -28.20 12.34 1.45
CA SER A 56 -28.62 12.03 0.10
C SER A 56 -30.04 11.43 0.06
N LYS A 57 -30.81 11.78 -0.97
CA LYS A 57 -32.16 11.22 -1.18
C LYS A 57 -32.11 9.72 -1.44
N THR A 58 -31.08 9.27 -2.15
CA THR A 58 -30.85 7.86 -2.51
C THR A 58 -29.92 7.19 -1.51
N TYR A 59 -29.99 5.86 -1.44
CA TYR A 59 -29.00 5.05 -0.74
C TYR A 59 -27.81 4.74 -1.65
N THR A 60 -26.66 4.52 -1.05
CA THR A 60 -25.45 3.97 -1.67
C THR A 60 -25.14 2.63 -1.02
N ILE A 61 -24.76 1.64 -1.82
CA ILE A 61 -24.33 0.32 -1.39
C ILE A 61 -22.79 0.31 -1.44
N PRO A 62 -22.08 0.38 -0.30
CA PRO A 62 -20.63 0.51 -0.27
C PRO A 62 -19.90 -0.59 -1.06
N SER A 63 -20.36 -1.84 -0.95
CA SER A 63 -19.79 -3.01 -1.64
C SER A 63 -20.05 -3.06 -3.15
N LYS A 64 -20.82 -2.10 -3.70
CA LYS A 64 -21.13 -1.99 -5.13
C LYS A 64 -20.61 -0.71 -5.75
N LEU A 65 -19.87 0.09 -4.98
CA LEU A 65 -19.12 1.22 -5.51
C LEU A 65 -18.14 0.74 -6.59
N MET A 66 -17.80 1.62 -7.52
CA MET A 66 -16.82 1.31 -8.55
C MET A 66 -15.44 1.18 -7.94
N GLU A 67 -14.68 0.18 -8.38
CA GLU A 67 -13.26 0.08 -8.07
C GLU A 67 -12.51 1.25 -8.68
N LEU A 68 -11.51 1.73 -7.95
CA LEU A 68 -10.58 2.73 -8.44
C LEU A 68 -9.61 2.07 -9.42
N GLN A 69 -9.69 2.43 -10.71
CA GLN A 69 -8.89 1.78 -11.75
C GLN A 69 -7.39 2.08 -11.67
N SER A 70 -7.02 3.29 -11.23
CA SER A 70 -5.63 3.67 -10.99
C SER A 70 -5.56 4.70 -9.85
N ILE A 71 -4.53 4.56 -9.03
CA ILE A 71 -4.19 5.51 -7.96
C ILE A 71 -3.33 6.67 -8.48
N ASP A 72 -2.84 6.60 -9.71
CA ASP A 72 -1.83 7.54 -10.23
C ASP A 72 -2.34 8.98 -10.25
N ASP A 73 -3.59 9.19 -10.68
CA ASP A 73 -4.17 10.53 -10.76
C ASP A 73 -4.40 11.12 -9.36
N ILE A 74 -4.80 10.29 -8.41
CA ILE A 74 -4.93 10.70 -7.00
C ILE A 74 -3.55 11.02 -6.40
N THR A 75 -2.54 10.21 -6.74
CA THR A 75 -1.16 10.40 -6.28
C THR A 75 -0.56 11.68 -6.85
N LYS A 76 -0.84 12.01 -8.11
CA LYS A 76 -0.47 13.28 -8.73
C LYS A 76 -1.14 14.45 -8.01
N GLU A 77 -2.43 14.38 -7.75
CA GLU A 77 -3.16 15.41 -6.99
C GLU A 77 -2.53 15.62 -5.60
N VAL A 78 -2.32 14.54 -4.83
CA VAL A 78 -1.62 14.61 -3.52
C VAL A 78 -0.21 15.22 -3.64
N SER A 79 0.49 14.92 -4.73
CA SER A 79 1.82 15.49 -5.00
C SER A 79 1.76 16.99 -5.31
N ILE A 80 0.70 17.48 -5.95
CA ILE A 80 0.48 18.92 -6.17
C ILE A 80 0.34 19.66 -4.83
N PHE A 81 -0.33 19.07 -3.82
CA PHE A 81 -0.36 19.67 -2.47
C PHE A 81 1.05 19.86 -1.92
N LYS A 82 1.89 18.81 -2.00
CA LYS A 82 3.28 18.88 -1.55
C LYS A 82 4.08 19.95 -2.32
N GLN A 83 3.92 20.02 -3.64
CA GLN A 83 4.59 21.02 -4.48
C GLN A 83 4.14 22.46 -4.16
N ARG A 84 2.89 22.65 -3.75
CA ARG A 84 2.34 23.94 -3.32
C ARG A 84 2.64 24.28 -1.86
N ASN A 85 3.50 23.51 -1.18
CA ASN A 85 3.80 23.64 0.25
C ASN A 85 2.55 23.56 1.14
N LEU A 86 1.55 22.79 0.73
CA LEU A 86 0.34 22.51 1.50
C LEU A 86 0.55 21.28 2.38
N ALA A 87 -0.13 21.27 3.53
CA ALA A 87 0.13 20.28 4.57
C ALA A 87 -0.44 18.90 4.21
N VAL A 88 0.40 17.86 4.32
CA VAL A 88 0.02 16.45 4.17
C VAL A 88 0.63 15.67 5.34
N SER A 89 -0.21 14.99 6.14
CA SER A 89 0.26 14.19 7.27
C SER A 89 0.96 12.92 6.78
N LYS A 90 1.77 12.31 7.66
CA LYS A 90 2.02 10.87 7.52
C LYS A 90 0.72 10.10 7.73
N THR A 91 0.60 8.98 7.06
CA THR A 91 -0.58 8.13 7.05
C THR A 91 -0.62 7.27 8.30
N LEU A 92 -1.71 7.35 9.05
CA LEU A 92 -2.00 6.42 10.14
C LEU A 92 -2.66 5.16 9.57
N CYS A 93 -2.06 4.01 9.83
CA CYS A 93 -2.58 2.71 9.43
C CYS A 93 -3.16 1.99 10.65
N PHE A 94 -4.42 1.57 10.55
CA PHE A 94 -5.05 0.64 11.49
C PHE A 94 -4.87 -0.76 10.93
N VAL A 95 -3.93 -1.53 11.46
CA VAL A 95 -3.54 -2.84 10.94
C VAL A 95 -4.05 -3.92 11.89
N PHE A 96 -4.95 -4.80 11.42
CA PHE A 96 -5.45 -5.91 12.21
C PHE A 96 -4.37 -6.97 12.42
N LYS A 97 -4.22 -7.48 13.64
CA LYS A 97 -3.00 -8.19 14.06
C LYS A 97 -2.80 -9.54 13.41
N ASP A 98 -3.82 -10.41 13.31
CA ASP A 98 -3.63 -11.77 12.76
C ASP A 98 -4.93 -12.50 12.39
N VAL A 99 -5.74 -11.94 11.49
CA VAL A 99 -6.84 -12.69 10.87
C VAL A 99 -7.08 -12.19 9.43
N TYR A 100 -7.57 -13.07 8.54
CA TYR A 100 -8.29 -12.61 7.35
C TYR A 100 -9.52 -11.83 7.80
N VAL A 101 -9.48 -10.51 7.67
CA VAL A 101 -10.64 -9.67 7.95
C VAL A 101 -11.56 -9.70 6.72
N PRO A 102 -12.82 -10.14 6.84
CA PRO A 102 -13.72 -10.21 5.70
C PRO A 102 -13.92 -8.84 5.06
N ASP A 103 -13.90 -8.78 3.72
CA ASP A 103 -14.14 -7.56 2.93
C ASP A 103 -15.44 -6.84 3.37
N GLU A 104 -16.43 -7.63 3.74
CA GLU A 104 -17.70 -7.17 4.28
C GLU A 104 -17.53 -6.23 5.49
N LEU A 105 -16.62 -6.53 6.41
CA LEU A 105 -16.36 -5.66 7.56
C LEU A 105 -15.80 -4.30 7.12
N PHE A 106 -14.88 -4.29 6.14
CA PHE A 106 -14.39 -3.05 5.54
C PHE A 106 -15.50 -2.23 4.90
N HIS A 107 -16.43 -2.86 4.18
CA HIS A 107 -17.59 -2.18 3.61
C HIS A 107 -18.48 -1.54 4.68
N ARG A 108 -18.73 -2.23 5.81
CA ARG A 108 -19.52 -1.71 6.93
C ARG A 108 -18.83 -0.53 7.61
N ILE A 109 -17.52 -0.63 7.86
CA ILE A 109 -16.71 0.46 8.42
C ILE A 109 -16.75 1.67 7.49
N PHE A 110 -16.56 1.46 6.19
CA PHE A 110 -16.59 2.52 5.19
C PHE A 110 -17.97 3.18 5.11
N ALA A 111 -19.06 2.41 5.24
CA ALA A 111 -20.42 2.94 5.31
C ALA A 111 -20.59 3.95 6.45
N GLN A 112 -20.06 3.65 7.64
CA GLN A 112 -20.14 4.56 8.79
C GLN A 112 -19.32 5.84 8.56
N ILE A 113 -18.17 5.74 7.89
CA ILE A 113 -17.37 6.91 7.50
C ILE A 113 -18.16 7.79 6.52
N MET A 114 -18.77 7.19 5.48
CA MET A 114 -19.60 7.91 4.49
C MET A 114 -20.84 8.57 5.10
N ARG A 115 -21.37 8.00 6.18
CA ARG A 115 -22.48 8.56 6.94
C ARG A 115 -22.04 9.72 7.82
N ARG A 116 -20.82 9.66 8.37
CA ARG A 116 -20.31 10.63 9.35
C ARG A 116 -19.63 11.83 8.71
N TYR A 117 -19.02 11.65 7.54
CA TYR A 117 -18.25 12.70 6.88
C TYR A 117 -18.75 12.93 5.45
N ARG A 118 -18.79 14.20 5.06
CA ARG A 118 -19.17 14.60 3.71
C ARG A 118 -18.06 14.24 2.74
N ALA A 119 -18.38 13.45 1.73
CA ALA A 119 -17.46 13.17 0.63
C ALA A 119 -17.18 14.44 -0.18
N VAL A 120 -15.92 14.68 -0.52
CA VAL A 120 -15.47 15.85 -1.28
C VAL A 120 -14.47 15.45 -2.36
N SER A 121 -14.31 16.30 -3.38
CA SER A 121 -13.25 16.12 -4.36
C SER A 121 -11.87 16.33 -3.71
N LEU A 122 -10.87 15.62 -4.22
CA LEU A 122 -9.47 15.81 -3.84
C LEU A 122 -8.88 17.09 -4.46
N SER A 123 -9.45 17.62 -5.54
CA SER A 123 -8.86 18.74 -6.30
C SER A 123 -8.73 20.04 -5.50
N THR A 124 -7.65 20.78 -5.76
CA THR A 124 -7.41 22.14 -5.27
C THR A 124 -8.24 23.20 -5.99
N ASP A 125 -8.61 22.96 -7.24
CA ASP A 125 -9.17 24.00 -8.13
C ASP A 125 -10.63 24.32 -7.77
N THR A 126 -11.30 23.39 -7.09
CA THR A 126 -12.68 23.56 -6.59
C THR A 126 -12.79 24.41 -5.32
N PHE A 127 -11.68 24.87 -4.71
CA PHE A 127 -11.75 25.67 -3.48
C PHE A 127 -12.23 27.12 -3.71
N TYR A 128 -12.05 27.65 -4.93
CA TYR A 128 -12.52 28.98 -5.30
C TYR A 128 -13.95 29.02 -5.87
N GLU A 129 -14.53 27.86 -6.19
CA GLU A 129 -15.95 27.73 -6.53
C GLU A 129 -16.76 27.37 -5.28
N ARG A 130 -16.94 28.36 -4.39
CA ARG A 130 -18.02 28.27 -3.39
C ARG A 130 -19.35 28.07 -4.13
N ASP A 131 -20.10 27.07 -3.70
CA ASP A 131 -21.55 26.96 -3.90
C ASP A 131 -22.07 26.73 -5.33
N GLN A 132 -21.35 25.99 -6.18
CA GLN A 132 -22.05 25.23 -7.21
C GLN A 132 -22.25 23.79 -6.75
N VAL A 133 -23.51 23.44 -6.54
CA VAL A 133 -23.99 22.05 -6.59
C VAL A 133 -23.69 21.54 -8.00
N THR A 134 -22.44 21.16 -8.26
CA THR A 134 -22.05 20.51 -9.51
C THR A 134 -22.59 19.11 -9.47
N VAL A 135 -23.77 18.94 -10.07
CA VAL A 135 -24.48 17.69 -10.36
C VAL A 135 -23.71 16.84 -11.42
N GLY A 136 -22.39 16.97 -11.51
CA GLY A 136 -21.57 16.29 -12.51
C GLY A 136 -20.17 15.97 -11.99
N ASN A 137 -19.95 14.69 -11.65
CA ASN A 137 -18.67 13.96 -11.57
C ASN A 137 -17.49 14.75 -10.97
N THR A 138 -17.19 14.64 -9.69
CA THR A 138 -16.23 13.61 -9.21
C THR A 138 -16.21 13.64 -7.68
N THR A 139 -17.17 12.98 -7.04
CA THR A 139 -16.95 12.54 -5.66
C THR A 139 -15.79 11.55 -5.69
N CYS A 140 -14.70 11.81 -4.97
CA CYS A 140 -13.64 10.84 -4.72
C CYS A 140 -14.21 9.77 -3.80
N LEU A 141 -15.10 8.94 -4.31
CA LEU A 141 -15.76 7.87 -3.58
C LEU A 141 -15.79 6.63 -4.49
N TYR A 142 -14.96 5.67 -4.13
CA TYR A 142 -14.77 4.41 -4.81
C TYR A 142 -14.88 3.28 -3.78
N LEU A 143 -14.90 2.03 -4.26
CA LEU A 143 -14.89 0.87 -3.38
C LEU A 143 -13.68 0.93 -2.44
N GLY A 144 -13.94 1.08 -1.14
CA GLY A 144 -12.90 1.15 -0.12
C GLY A 144 -12.03 2.42 -0.16
N PHE A 145 -12.31 3.41 -1.00
CA PHE A 145 -11.49 4.62 -1.08
C PHE A 145 -12.36 5.88 -1.08
N GLY A 146 -12.00 6.88 -0.27
CA GLY A 146 -12.57 8.20 -0.47
C GLY A 146 -11.89 9.36 0.24
N CYS A 147 -12.24 10.56 -0.21
CA CYS A 147 -11.83 11.83 0.39
C CYS A 147 -13.02 12.50 1.08
N PHE A 148 -12.82 12.94 2.32
CA PHE A 148 -13.88 13.42 3.19
C PHE A 148 -13.50 14.74 3.86
N LYS A 149 -14.46 15.67 3.94
CA LYS A 149 -14.28 16.93 4.67
C LYS A 149 -14.38 16.66 6.17
N VAL A 150 -13.38 17.09 6.93
CA VAL A 150 -13.35 16.99 8.40
C VAL A 150 -13.82 18.31 9.00
N ASP A 151 -13.24 19.42 8.55
CA ASP A 151 -13.64 20.79 8.87
C ASP A 151 -13.31 21.69 7.68
N ASP A 152 -13.36 23.02 7.87
CA ASP A 152 -13.08 23.98 6.79
C ASP A 152 -11.61 24.01 6.36
N LEU A 153 -10.70 23.50 7.20
CA LEU A 153 -9.25 23.52 6.97
C LEU A 153 -8.70 22.15 6.60
N CYS A 154 -9.39 21.05 6.96
CA CYS A 154 -8.89 19.70 6.81
C CYS A 154 -9.81 18.81 5.96
N ARG A 155 -9.17 18.01 5.12
CA ARG A 155 -9.78 16.83 4.49
C ARG A 155 -9.03 15.59 4.97
N MET A 156 -9.71 14.45 5.02
CA MET A 156 -9.09 13.14 5.23
C MET A 156 -9.27 12.26 4.00
N ILE A 157 -8.20 11.58 3.61
CA ILE A 157 -8.20 10.50 2.64
C ILE A 157 -8.27 9.21 3.44
N VAL A 158 -9.21 8.33 3.11
CA VAL A 158 -9.34 7.00 3.68
C VAL A 158 -9.21 5.97 2.57
N SER A 159 -8.31 5.01 2.76
CA SER A 159 -8.09 3.87 1.86
C SER A 159 -8.18 2.57 2.66
N MET A 160 -9.12 1.71 2.28
CA MET A 160 -9.35 0.39 2.83
C MET A 160 -8.54 -0.63 2.04
N HIS A 161 -7.78 -1.44 2.76
CA HIS A 161 -6.87 -2.45 2.21
C HIS A 161 -7.21 -3.80 2.81
N ALA A 162 -8.29 -4.42 2.32
CA ALA A 162 -8.78 -5.70 2.82
C ALA A 162 -7.73 -6.81 2.67
N GLU A 163 -7.01 -6.79 1.55
CA GLU A 163 -5.88 -7.66 1.24
C GLU A 163 -4.70 -7.51 2.22
N ARG A 164 -4.71 -6.48 3.07
CA ARG A 164 -3.66 -6.17 4.05
C ARG A 164 -4.21 -6.12 5.47
N SER A 165 -5.50 -6.46 5.62
CA SER A 165 -6.27 -6.22 6.82
C SER A 165 -5.97 -4.85 7.44
N ALA A 166 -5.99 -3.80 6.62
CA ALA A 166 -5.55 -2.47 7.03
C ALA A 166 -6.48 -1.35 6.55
N ILE A 167 -6.52 -0.26 7.33
CA ILE A 167 -7.18 1.00 6.96
C ILE A 167 -6.14 2.11 7.04
N ALA A 168 -5.91 2.80 5.94
CA ALA A 168 -4.97 3.91 5.85
C ALA A 168 -5.73 5.24 5.88
N VAL A 169 -5.31 6.15 6.76
CA VAL A 169 -5.90 7.49 6.93
C VAL A 169 -4.82 8.56 6.82
N THR A 170 -5.00 9.49 5.88
CA THR A 170 -4.09 10.62 5.66
C THR A 170 -4.86 11.93 5.75
N VAL A 171 -4.31 12.91 6.47
CA VAL A 171 -4.92 14.24 6.60
C VAL A 171 -4.22 15.20 5.67
N ILE A 172 -4.99 15.98 4.93
CA ILE A 172 -4.48 17.04 4.06
C ILE A 172 -5.14 18.36 4.41
N SER A 173 -4.39 19.45 4.32
CA SER A 173 -4.96 20.79 4.27
C SER A 173 -4.83 21.34 2.86
N PRO A 174 -5.95 21.70 2.20
CA PRO A 174 -5.91 22.28 0.87
C PRO A 174 -5.54 23.77 0.85
N THR A 175 -5.48 24.43 2.02
CA THR A 175 -5.22 25.87 2.12
C THR A 175 -4.04 26.22 3.02
N GLU A 176 -3.75 25.39 4.01
CA GLU A 176 -2.73 25.66 5.01
C GLU A 176 -1.44 24.89 4.74
N SER A 177 -0.31 25.51 5.05
CA SER A 177 1.01 24.87 5.04
C SER A 177 1.27 24.00 6.27
N GLN A 178 0.44 24.14 7.31
CA GLN A 178 0.48 23.30 8.51
C GLN A 178 -0.91 22.76 8.82
N LEU A 179 -0.97 21.51 9.29
CA LEU A 179 -2.22 20.94 9.75
C LEU A 179 -2.61 21.57 11.09
N PRO A 180 -3.90 21.90 11.30
CA PRO A 180 -4.41 22.35 12.59
C PRO A 180 -4.04 21.40 13.72
N ALA A 181 -3.65 21.96 14.87
CA ALA A 181 -3.45 21.19 16.08
C ALA A 181 -4.68 20.34 16.41
N ASP A 182 -4.45 19.15 16.98
CA ASP A 182 -5.48 18.18 17.38
C ASP A 182 -6.35 17.59 16.25
N SER A 183 -6.19 18.02 14.99
CA SER A 183 -6.93 17.44 13.86
C SER A 183 -6.67 15.94 13.72
N GLY A 184 -5.39 15.52 13.79
CA GLY A 184 -5.01 14.11 13.77
C GLY A 184 -5.65 13.30 14.89
N GLN A 185 -5.56 13.76 16.15
CA GLN A 185 -6.19 13.09 17.29
C GLN A 185 -7.71 12.96 17.11
N ARG A 186 -8.41 14.05 16.75
CA ARG A 186 -9.86 14.04 16.57
C ARG A 186 -10.30 13.03 15.51
N ILE A 187 -9.58 12.98 14.40
CA ILE A 187 -9.84 12.01 13.33
C ILE A 187 -9.56 10.59 13.82
N ARG A 188 -8.39 10.32 14.43
CA ARG A 188 -8.04 9.01 14.99
C ARG A 188 -9.14 8.49 15.91
N LEU A 189 -9.51 9.25 16.94
CA LEU A 189 -10.52 8.85 17.93
C LEU A 189 -11.90 8.60 17.29
N SER A 190 -12.24 9.33 16.23
CA SER A 190 -13.49 9.15 15.50
C SER A 190 -13.48 7.84 14.69
N ILE A 191 -12.36 7.51 14.03
CA ILE A 191 -12.19 6.24 13.32
C ILE A 191 -12.15 5.07 14.29
N GLU A 192 -11.43 5.17 15.41
CA GLU A 192 -11.41 4.15 16.48
C GLU A 192 -12.83 3.87 17.00
N ARG A 193 -13.64 4.93 17.17
CA ARG A 193 -15.05 4.77 17.58
C ARG A 193 -15.87 4.04 16.53
N ILE A 194 -15.74 4.41 15.26
CA ILE A 194 -16.41 3.71 14.16
C ILE A 194 -16.02 2.22 14.14
N LEU A 195 -14.73 1.92 14.31
CA LEU A 195 -14.22 0.55 14.39
C LEU A 195 -14.87 -0.20 15.55
N LEU A 196 -14.81 0.34 16.76
CA LEU A 196 -15.39 -0.26 17.96
C LEU A 196 -16.89 -0.55 17.79
N GLU A 197 -17.65 0.44 17.35
CA GLU A 197 -19.11 0.32 17.14
C GLU A 197 -19.43 -0.73 16.07
N THR A 198 -18.67 -0.75 14.97
CA THR A 198 -18.90 -1.71 13.88
C THR A 198 -18.55 -3.15 14.28
N LEU A 199 -17.43 -3.33 14.99
CA LEU A 199 -17.01 -4.63 15.52
C LEU A 199 -18.01 -5.17 16.55
N GLN A 200 -18.51 -4.32 17.45
CA GLN A 200 -19.54 -4.69 18.42
C GLN A 200 -20.85 -5.07 17.74
N MET A 201 -21.31 -4.26 16.78
CA MET A 201 -22.53 -4.53 16.01
C MET A 201 -22.46 -5.82 15.18
N SER A 202 -21.25 -6.22 14.79
CA SER A 202 -21.00 -7.42 13.99
C SER A 202 -20.65 -8.66 14.82
N ASN A 203 -20.61 -8.53 16.16
CA ASN A 203 -20.12 -9.57 17.08
C ASN A 203 -18.69 -10.06 16.72
N GLN A 204 -17.84 -9.13 16.29
CA GLN A 204 -16.48 -9.36 15.78
C GLN A 204 -15.41 -8.68 16.66
N GLN A 205 -15.71 -8.47 17.95
CA GLN A 205 -14.81 -7.78 18.89
C GLN A 205 -13.47 -8.50 19.15
N HIS A 206 -13.34 -9.75 18.68
CA HIS A 206 -12.09 -10.50 18.70
C HIS A 206 -11.04 -9.96 17.72
N PHE A 207 -11.44 -9.13 16.74
CA PHE A 207 -10.48 -8.47 15.86
C PHE A 207 -9.76 -7.33 16.59
N GLU A 208 -8.48 -7.56 16.91
CA GLU A 208 -7.58 -6.54 17.41
C GLU A 208 -6.85 -5.84 16.28
N TYR A 209 -6.62 -4.54 16.42
CA TYR A 209 -5.77 -3.76 15.52
C TYR A 209 -4.68 -3.01 16.28
N ALA A 210 -3.57 -2.75 15.59
CA ALA A 210 -2.49 -1.90 16.03
C ALA A 210 -2.39 -0.67 15.12
N HIS A 211 -1.97 0.45 15.70
CA HIS A 211 -1.61 1.61 14.92
C HIS A 211 -0.18 1.47 14.38
N GLN A 212 0.00 1.84 13.11
CA GLN A 212 1.30 1.90 12.43
C GLN A 212 1.35 3.15 11.56
N LEU A 213 2.54 3.56 11.11
CA LEU A 213 2.72 4.74 10.26
C LEU A 213 3.24 4.39 8.88
N HIS A 214 2.78 5.14 7.87
CA HIS A 214 3.27 5.05 6.50
C HIS A 214 3.38 6.44 5.88
N CYS A 215 4.09 6.56 4.76
CA CYS A 215 4.23 7.84 4.05
C CYS A 215 3.23 8.03 2.89
N ASN A 216 2.56 6.96 2.47
CA ASN A 216 1.56 6.99 1.40
C ASN A 216 0.17 6.63 1.94
N PHE A 217 -0.84 7.37 1.45
CA PHE A 217 -2.26 7.19 1.72
C PHE A 217 -2.83 5.89 1.11
N HIS A 218 -2.18 5.35 0.08
CA HIS A 218 -2.50 4.07 -0.51
C HIS A 218 -1.36 3.10 -0.26
N LEU A 219 -1.67 1.94 0.31
CA LEU A 219 -0.72 0.88 0.58
C LEU A 219 -0.66 -0.09 -0.61
N SER A 220 0.49 -0.16 -1.29
CA SER A 220 0.75 -1.21 -2.29
C SER A 220 0.70 -2.58 -1.61
N PRO A 221 0.32 -3.69 -2.31
CA PRO A 221 0.26 -5.04 -1.75
C PRO A 221 1.51 -5.52 -1.01
N TYR A 222 2.66 -4.85 -1.17
CA TYR A 222 3.94 -5.19 -0.53
C TYR A 222 4.49 -4.17 0.47
N ASP A 223 3.81 -3.03 0.69
CA ASP A 223 4.25 -2.04 1.68
C ASP A 223 4.17 -2.60 3.12
N THR A 224 5.10 -2.26 4.00
CA THR A 224 4.98 -2.60 5.41
C THR A 224 4.92 -1.32 6.22
N PRO A 225 3.74 -0.94 6.77
CA PRO A 225 3.66 0.19 7.67
C PRO A 225 4.56 -0.03 8.89
N VAL A 226 5.12 1.06 9.42
CA VAL A 226 6.14 1.01 10.46
C VAL A 226 5.49 1.03 11.84
N GLN A 227 5.92 0.10 12.69
CA GLN A 227 5.49 0.01 14.08
C GLN A 227 5.84 1.28 14.86
N LEU A 228 4.87 1.78 15.64
CA LEU A 228 5.01 3.05 16.37
C LEU A 228 6.14 3.05 17.39
N TYR A 229 6.40 1.91 18.04
CA TYR A 229 7.45 1.81 19.04
C TYR A 229 8.81 2.26 18.49
N GLY A 230 9.18 1.78 17.29
CA GLY A 230 10.42 2.19 16.63
C GLY A 230 10.43 3.68 16.28
N VAL A 231 9.30 4.22 15.83
CA VAL A 231 9.19 5.65 15.45
C VAL A 231 9.36 6.56 16.66
N ILE A 232 8.78 6.20 17.80
CA ILE A 232 8.80 7.02 19.01
C ILE A 232 10.19 7.06 19.65
N HIS A 233 10.91 5.93 19.66
CA HIS A 233 12.20 5.79 20.32
C HIS A 233 13.40 6.11 19.41
N SER A 234 13.17 6.35 18.11
CA SER A 234 14.24 6.68 17.17
C SER A 234 14.51 8.18 17.13
N GLU A 235 15.71 8.60 17.56
CA GLU A 235 16.16 10.00 17.48
C GLU A 235 16.27 10.51 16.04
N ARG A 236 16.66 9.63 15.11
CA ARG A 236 16.84 9.97 13.68
C ARG A 236 15.60 9.68 12.84
N GLY A 237 14.53 9.17 13.46
CA GLY A 237 13.38 8.62 12.75
C GLY A 237 13.66 7.28 12.06
N VAL A 238 12.61 6.54 11.76
CA VAL A 238 12.64 5.20 11.15
C VAL A 238 12.33 5.31 9.65
N PRO A 239 13.14 4.69 8.77
CA PRO A 239 12.87 4.68 7.33
C PRO A 239 11.53 3.99 7.02
N CYS A 240 10.72 4.61 6.17
CA CYS A 240 9.46 4.04 5.70
C CYS A 240 9.74 2.89 4.71
N GLN A 241 9.19 1.70 4.98
CA GLN A 241 9.42 0.48 4.20
C GLN A 241 8.46 0.29 3.02
N GLY A 242 7.65 1.30 2.68
CA GLY A 242 6.85 1.27 1.47
C GLY A 242 7.72 1.13 0.22
N GLY A 243 7.30 0.31 -0.74
CA GLY A 243 7.99 0.12 -2.02
C GLY A 243 8.15 1.45 -2.76
N GLU A 244 7.24 2.39 -2.53
CA GLU A 244 7.35 3.74 -3.08
C GLU A 244 8.34 4.66 -2.37
N CYS A 245 8.66 4.37 -1.11
CA CYS A 245 9.47 5.22 -0.25
C CYS A 245 10.93 4.78 -0.18
N LEU A 246 11.23 3.49 -0.42
CA LEU A 246 12.57 2.90 -0.37
C LEU A 246 13.42 3.31 0.84
N GLY A 247 12.80 3.60 1.99
CA GLY A 247 13.50 4.08 3.19
C GLY A 247 14.04 5.53 3.13
N GLN A 248 13.79 6.28 2.06
CA GLN A 248 14.24 7.68 1.92
C GLN A 248 13.47 8.62 2.85
N HIS A 249 12.17 8.38 2.99
CA HIS A 249 11.35 9.12 3.94
C HIS A 249 11.47 8.52 5.33
N ARG A 250 11.87 9.35 6.31
CA ARG A 250 11.91 8.95 7.72
C ARG A 250 10.64 9.38 8.42
N LEU A 251 10.08 8.46 9.20
CA LEU A 251 8.98 8.67 10.12
C LEU A 251 9.57 9.01 11.48
N SER A 252 9.06 10.06 12.10
CA SER A 252 9.63 10.62 13.32
C SER A 252 8.58 10.83 14.40
N ARG A 253 9.03 11.20 15.61
CA ARG A 253 8.16 11.46 16.74
C ARG A 253 7.13 12.57 16.47
N THR A 254 7.43 13.55 15.62
CA THR A 254 6.44 14.59 15.26
C THR A 254 5.22 14.00 14.56
N ASP A 255 5.42 12.94 13.76
CA ASP A 255 4.36 12.25 13.04
C ASP A 255 3.44 11.51 14.03
N THR A 256 3.99 10.89 15.07
CA THR A 256 3.19 10.26 16.15
C THR A 256 2.48 11.30 17.02
N THR A 257 3.11 12.45 17.26
CA THR A 257 2.53 13.55 18.04
C THR A 257 1.31 14.15 17.32
N PHE A 258 1.35 14.28 15.99
CA PHE A 258 0.20 14.74 15.21
C PHE A 258 -1.05 13.88 15.45
N TRP A 259 -0.88 12.56 15.52
CA TRP A 259 -1.95 11.61 15.82
C TRP A 259 -2.28 11.51 17.32
N ASN A 260 -1.56 12.25 18.17
CA ASN A 260 -1.56 12.14 19.64
C ASN A 260 -1.44 10.69 20.11
N ILE A 261 -0.43 9.99 19.60
CA ILE A 261 -0.08 8.63 20.00
C ILE A 261 1.17 8.71 20.87
N THR A 262 1.02 8.35 22.14
CA THR A 262 2.08 8.34 23.16
C THR A 262 2.66 6.93 23.32
N GLU A 263 3.83 6.84 23.98
CA GLU A 263 4.48 5.57 24.35
C GLU A 263 3.53 4.61 25.05
N VAL A 264 2.71 5.13 25.98
CA VAL A 264 1.71 4.34 26.72
C VAL A 264 0.70 3.73 25.76
N SER A 265 0.16 4.52 24.82
CA SER A 265 -0.81 4.02 23.83
C SER A 265 -0.21 3.05 22.81
N ALA A 266 1.08 3.19 22.48
CA ALA A 266 1.79 2.27 21.60
C ALA A 266 2.09 0.92 22.30
N TRP A 267 2.36 0.93 23.60
CA TRP A 267 2.62 -0.27 24.41
C TRP A 267 1.40 -1.17 24.57
N PHE A 268 0.22 -0.61 24.84
CA PHE A 268 -1.01 -1.40 25.01
C PHE A 268 -1.44 -2.15 23.73
N GLN A 269 -0.98 -1.70 22.57
CA GLN A 269 -1.29 -2.32 21.28
C GLN A 269 -0.21 -3.33 20.81
N GLY A 270 0.97 -3.36 21.43
CA GLY A 270 2.11 -4.18 21.01
C GLY A 270 2.27 -5.55 21.67
N ASN A 271 1.44 -5.92 22.64
CA ASN A 271 1.59 -7.18 23.41
C ASN A 271 1.01 -8.43 22.70
N GLY A 272 1.43 -8.67 21.46
CA GLY A 272 1.49 -10.03 20.91
C GLY A 272 2.87 -10.60 21.21
N ASN A 273 3.01 -11.37 22.30
CA ASN A 273 4.20 -12.13 22.71
C ASN A 273 5.53 -11.35 22.86
N ILE A 274 5.63 -10.53 23.92
CA ILE A 274 6.94 -10.28 24.56
C ILE A 274 7.08 -11.27 25.72
N ALA A 275 7.58 -12.46 25.40
CA ALA A 275 8.16 -13.35 26.39
C ALA A 275 9.69 -13.18 26.34
N GLY A 276 10.24 -12.50 27.35
CA GLY A 276 11.66 -12.63 27.72
C GLY A 276 12.56 -11.45 27.34
N THR A 277 12.55 -10.43 28.20
CA THR A 277 13.72 -9.72 28.76
C THR A 277 14.98 -9.45 27.92
N THR A 278 15.43 -8.20 28.06
CA THR A 278 16.73 -7.60 27.68
C THR A 278 16.81 -7.07 26.26
N GLY A 279 16.86 -5.73 26.13
CA GLY A 279 17.66 -4.93 25.19
C GLY A 279 18.01 -5.43 23.78
N VAL A 280 17.25 -6.32 23.15
CA VAL A 280 17.48 -6.73 21.76
C VAL A 280 16.65 -5.85 20.84
N GLU A 281 17.27 -5.32 19.78
CA GLU A 281 16.61 -4.72 18.63
C GLU A 281 15.42 -5.58 18.18
N PRO A 282 14.32 -5.02 17.64
CA PRO A 282 13.20 -5.82 17.17
C PRO A 282 13.71 -6.91 16.21
N ASN A 283 13.49 -8.17 16.57
CA ASN A 283 13.91 -9.33 15.77
C ASN A 283 13.54 -9.10 14.31
N THR A 284 14.55 -9.05 13.43
CA THR A 284 14.38 -8.79 12.00
C THR A 284 13.53 -9.86 11.29
N SER A 285 13.31 -11.01 11.94
CA SER A 285 12.50 -12.14 11.47
C SER A 285 10.99 -11.90 11.51
N ASP A 286 10.50 -11.08 12.44
CA ASP A 286 9.06 -11.02 12.76
C ASP A 286 8.31 -10.00 11.90
N ARG A 287 9.02 -9.38 10.95
CA ARG A 287 8.43 -8.49 9.95
C ARG A 287 8.25 -9.20 8.62
N ARG A 288 7.35 -8.65 7.81
CA ARG A 288 7.15 -9.04 6.42
C ARG A 288 8.38 -8.67 5.56
N PRO A 289 8.80 -9.55 4.63
CA PRO A 289 9.84 -9.20 3.65
C PRO A 289 9.29 -8.27 2.57
N SER A 290 10.08 -7.26 2.19
CA SER A 290 9.82 -6.40 1.04
C SER A 290 10.09 -7.13 -0.29
N PRO A 291 9.57 -6.67 -1.44
CA PRO A 291 9.84 -7.27 -2.76
C PRO A 291 11.33 -7.37 -3.08
N ARG A 292 12.10 -6.35 -2.67
CA ARG A 292 13.55 -6.32 -2.82
C ARG A 292 14.22 -7.41 -2.00
N GLU A 293 13.79 -7.60 -0.75
CA GLU A 293 14.30 -8.66 0.11
C GLU A 293 13.91 -10.06 -0.39
N LEU A 294 12.69 -10.25 -0.89
CA LEU A 294 12.27 -11.50 -1.53
C LEU A 294 13.14 -11.82 -2.76
N SER A 295 13.50 -10.81 -3.55
CA SER A 295 14.46 -10.95 -4.65
C SER A 295 15.83 -11.45 -4.16
N ARG A 296 16.32 -10.97 -3.02
CA ARG A 296 17.59 -11.41 -2.44
C ARG A 296 17.50 -12.81 -1.84
N LEU A 297 16.45 -13.08 -1.07
CA LEU A 297 16.17 -14.38 -0.46
C LEU A 297 16.00 -15.47 -1.52
N SER A 298 15.50 -15.13 -2.71
CA SER A 298 15.37 -16.09 -3.81
C SER A 298 16.69 -16.74 -4.24
N ARG A 299 17.84 -16.12 -3.93
CA ARG A 299 19.18 -16.67 -4.19
C ARG A 299 19.57 -17.79 -3.22
N LEU A 300 18.93 -17.85 -2.06
CA LEU A 300 19.16 -18.89 -1.05
C LEU A 300 18.36 -20.16 -1.35
N ILE A 301 17.32 -20.06 -2.17
CA ILE A 301 16.44 -21.18 -2.48
C ILE A 301 17.05 -22.06 -3.57
N ASN A 302 17.25 -23.33 -3.24
CA ASN A 302 17.78 -24.32 -4.18
C ASN A 302 16.72 -24.65 -5.25
N SER A 303 17.11 -24.57 -6.53
CA SER A 303 16.22 -24.81 -7.68
C SER A 303 15.56 -26.20 -7.69
N SER A 304 16.20 -27.19 -7.08
CA SER A 304 15.68 -28.56 -6.96
C SER A 304 14.53 -28.71 -5.95
N HIS A 305 14.38 -27.76 -5.01
CA HIS A 305 13.42 -27.85 -3.91
C HIS A 305 12.30 -26.79 -3.99
N ILE A 306 12.21 -26.05 -5.11
CA ILE A 306 11.25 -24.95 -5.29
C ILE A 306 9.82 -25.38 -4.95
N GLU A 307 9.36 -26.52 -5.49
CA GLU A 307 7.98 -26.99 -5.27
C GLU A 307 7.73 -27.33 -3.80
N GLN A 308 8.60 -28.12 -3.20
CA GLN A 308 8.48 -28.52 -1.80
C GLN A 308 8.47 -27.31 -0.87
N PHE A 309 9.39 -26.37 -1.10
CA PHE A 309 9.50 -25.15 -0.31
C PHE A 309 8.24 -24.27 -0.38
N PHE A 310 7.70 -24.03 -1.58
CA PHE A 310 6.51 -23.18 -1.71
C PHE A 310 5.23 -23.88 -1.25
N VAL A 311 5.14 -25.21 -1.39
CA VAL A 311 4.04 -25.99 -0.79
C VAL A 311 4.09 -25.92 0.74
N GLU A 312 5.28 -25.99 1.34
CA GLU A 312 5.46 -25.84 2.79
C GLU A 312 5.07 -24.44 3.28
N LEU A 313 5.37 -23.41 2.49
CA LEU A 313 4.86 -22.05 2.70
C LEU A 313 3.34 -21.91 2.54
N GLY A 314 2.65 -22.97 2.11
CA GLY A 314 1.21 -23.05 1.94
C GLY A 314 0.69 -22.71 0.55
N LEU A 315 1.56 -22.35 -0.42
CA LEU A 315 1.09 -22.08 -1.78
C LEU A 315 0.53 -23.35 -2.43
N PRO A 316 -0.66 -23.29 -3.07
CA PRO A 316 -1.21 -24.43 -3.80
C PRO A 316 -0.27 -24.89 -4.92
N ILE A 317 -0.08 -26.21 -5.06
CA ILE A 317 0.80 -26.79 -6.09
C ILE A 317 0.44 -26.32 -7.51
N LEU A 318 -0.87 -26.16 -7.80
CA LEU A 318 -1.34 -25.67 -9.09
C LEU A 318 -0.87 -24.24 -9.39
N GLU A 319 -0.80 -23.37 -8.38
CA GLU A 319 -0.26 -22.01 -8.53
C GLU A 319 1.25 -22.04 -8.77
N VAL A 320 1.96 -22.97 -8.13
CA VAL A 320 3.40 -23.15 -8.32
C VAL A 320 3.70 -23.61 -9.75
N GLU A 321 2.99 -24.62 -10.24
CA GLU A 321 3.12 -25.15 -11.61
C GLU A 321 2.75 -24.10 -12.67
N HIS A 322 1.67 -23.37 -12.46
CA HIS A 322 1.26 -22.30 -13.35
C HIS A 322 2.34 -21.22 -13.47
N THR A 323 2.86 -20.75 -12.33
CA THR A 323 3.93 -19.73 -12.32
C THR A 323 5.22 -20.23 -12.95
N LYS A 324 5.57 -21.51 -12.75
CA LYS A 324 6.68 -22.18 -13.45
C LYS A 324 6.51 -22.12 -14.96
N TRP A 325 5.31 -22.42 -15.45
CA TRP A 325 5.00 -22.37 -16.88
C TRP A 325 5.11 -20.94 -17.44
N GLU A 326 4.56 -19.94 -16.75
CA GLU A 326 4.66 -18.53 -17.13
C GLU A 326 6.12 -18.05 -17.19
N CYS A 327 6.97 -18.53 -16.26
CA CYS A 327 8.36 -18.11 -16.14
C CYS A 327 9.35 -19.00 -16.88
N ARG A 328 8.90 -19.95 -17.73
CA ARG A 328 9.77 -20.95 -18.39
C ARG A 328 10.96 -20.38 -19.17
N ASN A 329 10.87 -19.12 -19.60
CA ASN A 329 11.91 -18.44 -20.37
C ASN A 329 12.84 -17.57 -19.51
N LEU A 330 12.56 -17.41 -18.22
CA LEU A 330 13.28 -16.59 -17.25
C LEU A 330 14.28 -17.43 -16.45
N LEU A 331 15.17 -16.77 -15.71
CA LEU A 331 16.08 -17.45 -14.80
C LEU A 331 15.35 -17.95 -13.55
N GLY A 332 15.84 -19.04 -12.95
CA GLY A 332 15.21 -19.68 -11.79
C GLY A 332 15.00 -18.73 -10.61
N ILE A 333 15.94 -17.81 -10.38
CA ILE A 333 15.85 -16.76 -9.35
C ILE A 333 14.62 -15.87 -9.56
N THR A 334 14.32 -15.49 -10.81
CA THR A 334 13.14 -14.68 -11.14
C THR A 334 11.84 -15.45 -10.93
N LEU A 335 11.81 -16.74 -11.27
CA LEU A 335 10.69 -17.63 -10.94
C LEU A 335 10.44 -17.67 -9.43
N ILE A 336 11.48 -17.94 -8.63
CA ILE A 336 11.38 -18.03 -7.17
C ILE A 336 10.90 -16.69 -6.59
N THR A 337 11.41 -15.57 -7.11
CA THR A 337 10.97 -14.23 -6.71
C THR A 337 9.49 -14.02 -7.02
N LYS A 338 9.00 -14.40 -8.21
CA LYS A 338 7.59 -14.28 -8.56
C LYS A 338 6.68 -15.17 -7.70
N LEU A 339 7.13 -16.38 -7.35
CA LEU A 339 6.43 -17.26 -6.41
C LEU A 339 6.36 -16.65 -5.01
N PHE A 340 7.46 -16.09 -4.50
CA PHE A 340 7.45 -15.34 -3.24
C PHE A 340 6.48 -14.16 -3.27
N LEU A 341 6.45 -13.38 -4.36
CA LEU A 341 5.52 -12.27 -4.50
C LEU A 341 4.07 -12.77 -4.45
N LYS A 342 3.72 -13.82 -5.22
CA LYS A 342 2.40 -14.47 -5.15
C LYS A 342 2.06 -14.96 -3.74
N TRP A 343 3.00 -15.60 -3.06
CA TRP A 343 2.85 -16.04 -1.67
C TRP A 343 2.54 -14.88 -0.74
N THR A 344 3.27 -13.76 -0.82
CA THR A 344 3.00 -12.62 0.05
C THR A 344 1.66 -11.92 -0.24
N ILE A 345 1.14 -12.02 -1.47
CA ILE A 345 -0.22 -11.54 -1.79
C ILE A 345 -1.26 -12.47 -1.16
N ALA A 346 -1.07 -13.79 -1.28
CA ALA A 346 -1.99 -14.79 -0.73
C ALA A 346 -2.00 -14.81 0.80
N TYR A 347 -0.86 -14.52 1.43
CA TYR A 347 -0.66 -14.61 2.88
C TYR A 347 -0.04 -13.32 3.42
N PRO A 348 -0.84 -12.24 3.58
CA PRO A 348 -0.33 -10.90 3.87
C PRO A 348 0.32 -10.73 5.25
N ASN A 349 0.03 -11.64 6.19
CA ASN A 349 0.55 -11.60 7.57
C ASN A 349 1.82 -12.44 7.75
N LYS A 350 2.28 -13.12 6.69
CA LYS A 350 3.47 -13.97 6.77
C LYS A 350 4.75 -13.13 6.79
N THR A 351 5.72 -13.62 7.53
CA THR A 351 6.94 -12.92 7.93
C THR A 351 8.19 -13.60 7.38
N ILE A 352 9.35 -12.99 7.60
CA ILE A 352 10.65 -13.63 7.31
C ILE A 352 10.81 -14.91 8.16
N HIS A 353 10.23 -14.96 9.36
CA HIS A 353 10.24 -16.16 10.19
C HIS A 353 9.51 -17.33 9.54
N ASP A 354 8.38 -17.11 8.87
CA ASP A 354 7.69 -18.17 8.13
C ASP A 354 8.54 -18.71 6.97
N ILE A 355 9.34 -17.85 6.33
CA ILE A 355 10.31 -18.27 5.32
C ILE A 355 11.39 -19.15 5.94
N GLN A 356 11.93 -18.74 7.10
CA GLN A 356 12.92 -19.53 7.85
C GLN A 356 12.39 -20.91 8.20
N GLN A 357 11.19 -20.99 8.78
CA GLN A 357 10.56 -22.25 9.15
C GLN A 357 10.36 -23.17 7.94
N ALA A 358 9.86 -22.63 6.82
CA ALA A 358 9.68 -23.42 5.62
C ALA A 358 11.02 -23.89 5.03
N MET A 359 12.08 -23.07 5.08
CA MET A 359 13.43 -23.47 4.67
C MET A 359 13.96 -24.63 5.54
N GLU A 360 13.80 -24.54 6.86
CA GLU A 360 14.20 -25.61 7.79
C GLU A 360 13.43 -26.91 7.53
N ALA A 361 12.13 -26.83 7.27
CA ALA A 361 11.29 -27.99 6.99
C ALA A 361 11.66 -28.72 5.69
N VAL A 362 12.34 -28.05 4.75
CA VAL A 362 12.87 -28.66 3.51
C VAL A 362 14.38 -28.81 3.51
N ASP A 363 15.01 -28.86 4.70
CA ASP A 363 16.45 -29.05 4.89
C ASP A 363 17.34 -28.00 4.16
N MET A 364 16.86 -26.76 4.03
CA MET A 364 17.63 -25.64 3.51
C MET A 364 18.34 -24.86 4.62
N ALA A 365 19.51 -24.32 4.30
CA ALA A 365 20.32 -23.52 5.22
C ALA A 365 19.69 -22.13 5.46
N THR A 366 19.46 -21.78 6.72
CA THR A 366 18.87 -20.49 7.16
C THR A 366 19.90 -19.47 7.67
N ASP A 367 21.15 -19.89 7.83
CA ASP A 367 22.28 -19.10 8.35
C ASP A 367 22.55 -17.82 7.55
N ARG A 368 22.29 -17.85 6.23
CA ARG A 368 22.54 -16.72 5.31
C ARG A 368 21.39 -15.76 5.12
N ILE A 369 20.26 -15.94 5.83
CA ILE A 369 19.08 -15.09 5.65
C ILE A 369 19.38 -13.65 6.07
N ASN A 370 20.03 -13.45 7.21
CA ASN A 370 20.38 -12.11 7.67
C ASN A 370 21.36 -11.40 6.71
N ASP A 371 22.33 -12.13 6.16
CA ASP A 371 23.26 -11.62 5.17
C ASP A 371 22.52 -11.19 3.89
N ALA A 372 21.58 -12.00 3.40
CA ALA A 372 20.78 -11.68 2.22
C ALA A 372 19.82 -10.49 2.43
N LEU A 373 19.39 -10.24 3.67
CA LEU A 373 18.55 -9.09 4.02
C LEU A 373 19.36 -7.80 4.21
N GLY A 374 20.65 -7.92 4.52
CA GLY A 374 21.57 -6.80 4.67
C GLY A 374 21.62 -5.91 3.43
N THR A 375 21.77 -4.61 3.62
CA THR A 375 22.13 -3.70 2.52
C THR A 375 23.59 -3.94 2.21
N ASP A 376 23.91 -4.61 1.10
CA ASP A 376 25.28 -4.63 0.58
C ASP A 376 25.82 -3.20 0.58
N GLU A 377 26.82 -2.95 1.41
CA GLU A 377 27.56 -1.69 1.47
C GLU A 377 28.10 -1.40 0.06
N GLU A 378 28.09 -0.12 -0.34
CA GLU A 378 28.51 0.45 -1.64
C GLU A 378 30.00 0.22 -1.95
N SER A 379 30.50 -1.00 -1.78
CA SER A 379 31.92 -1.32 -1.87
C SER A 379 32.28 -1.84 -3.27
N GLN A 380 33.25 -1.15 -3.88
CA GLN A 380 34.05 -1.50 -5.06
C GLN A 380 33.50 -1.23 -6.47
N VAL A 381 32.40 -0.49 -6.67
CA VAL A 381 31.94 -0.14 -8.03
C VAL A 381 32.42 1.26 -8.47
N GLN A 382 32.72 2.14 -7.51
CA GLN A 382 33.04 3.55 -7.76
C GLN A 382 34.35 3.77 -8.55
N ASP A 383 35.29 2.82 -8.51
CA ASP A 383 36.63 3.00 -9.09
C ASP A 383 36.70 2.79 -10.63
N MET A 384 35.64 2.26 -11.27
CA MET A 384 35.64 1.97 -12.72
C MET A 384 35.05 3.08 -13.60
N VAL A 385 34.32 4.01 -13.00
CA VAL A 385 33.59 5.07 -13.69
C VAL A 385 33.97 6.41 -13.06
N PRO A 386 34.26 7.47 -13.84
CA PRO A 386 34.57 8.78 -13.28
C PRO A 386 33.51 9.25 -12.29
N PHE A 387 33.92 9.89 -11.19
CA PHE A 387 33.02 10.29 -10.10
C PHE A 387 31.86 11.20 -10.58
N GLU A 388 32.13 12.04 -11.57
CA GLU A 388 31.14 12.93 -12.19
C GLU A 388 30.08 12.15 -12.97
N VAL A 389 30.47 11.01 -13.56
CA VAL A 389 29.56 10.12 -14.28
C VAL A 389 28.81 9.21 -13.31
N TRP A 390 29.45 8.76 -12.23
CA TRP A 390 28.84 7.92 -11.21
C TRP A 390 27.58 8.56 -10.60
N ASN A 391 27.63 9.86 -10.32
CA ASN A 391 26.59 10.58 -9.60
C ASN A 391 25.54 11.27 -10.48
N ARG A 392 25.63 11.14 -11.82
CA ARG A 392 24.65 11.75 -12.72
C ARG A 392 23.62 10.75 -13.22
N VAL A 393 22.50 11.30 -13.69
CA VAL A 393 21.44 10.56 -14.37
C VAL A 393 21.93 10.11 -15.75
N PRO A 394 21.64 8.87 -16.18
CA PRO A 394 21.95 8.41 -17.53
C PRO A 394 21.10 9.15 -18.57
N SER A 395 21.73 9.53 -19.68
CA SER A 395 21.07 10.13 -20.84
C SER A 395 20.34 9.08 -21.69
N GLU A 396 19.45 9.51 -22.57
CA GLU A 396 18.72 8.62 -23.49
C GLU A 396 19.64 7.76 -24.38
N ASP A 397 20.77 8.30 -24.82
CA ASP A 397 21.76 7.56 -25.59
C ASP A 397 22.43 6.47 -24.76
N GLU A 398 22.62 6.72 -23.48
CA GLU A 398 23.21 5.77 -22.54
C GLU A 398 22.22 4.69 -22.16
N ILE A 399 20.95 5.03 -21.92
CA ILE A 399 19.87 4.05 -21.72
C ILE A 399 19.85 3.06 -22.88
N ARG A 400 19.89 3.55 -24.13
CA ARG A 400 19.93 2.70 -25.33
C ARG A 400 21.13 1.76 -25.38
N LYS A 401 22.28 2.17 -24.83
CA LYS A 401 23.49 1.33 -24.75
C LYS A 401 23.38 0.31 -23.62
N ILE A 402 22.99 0.75 -22.42
CA ILE A 402 22.84 -0.06 -21.20
C ILE A 402 21.87 -1.22 -21.42
N VAL A 403 20.74 -0.96 -22.08
CA VAL A 403 19.70 -1.97 -22.36
C VAL A 403 20.25 -3.20 -23.11
N ASN A 404 21.35 -3.05 -23.86
CA ASN A 404 21.98 -4.18 -24.55
C ASN A 404 22.71 -5.15 -23.61
N TYR A 405 23.00 -4.72 -22.38
CA TYR A 405 23.71 -5.50 -21.36
C TYR A 405 22.79 -6.01 -20.25
N ILE A 406 21.49 -5.66 -20.28
CA ILE A 406 20.51 -6.17 -19.35
C ILE A 406 19.98 -7.51 -19.86
N ASP A 407 20.02 -8.52 -19.01
CA ASP A 407 19.65 -9.90 -19.35
C ASP A 407 18.28 -10.31 -18.76
N LYS A 408 18.07 -11.62 -18.62
CA LYS A 408 16.84 -12.23 -18.10
C LYS A 408 16.58 -11.93 -16.62
N MET A 409 17.54 -11.42 -15.85
CA MET A 409 17.36 -10.99 -14.46
C MET A 409 16.79 -9.57 -14.33
N TYR A 410 16.35 -8.95 -15.44
CA TYR A 410 15.81 -7.59 -15.45
C TYR A 410 14.76 -7.34 -14.36
N PHE A 411 13.89 -8.32 -14.10
CA PHE A 411 12.83 -8.21 -13.10
C PHE A 411 13.43 -7.96 -11.70
N ASN A 412 14.40 -8.78 -11.31
CA ASN A 412 15.12 -8.66 -10.05
C ASN A 412 15.91 -7.34 -9.96
N MET A 413 16.55 -6.91 -11.06
CA MET A 413 17.25 -5.62 -11.13
C MET A 413 16.28 -4.46 -10.93
N CYS A 414 15.09 -4.49 -11.56
CA CYS A 414 14.06 -3.48 -11.36
C CYS A 414 13.62 -3.40 -9.89
N LEU A 415 13.47 -4.54 -9.20
CA LEU A 415 13.18 -4.56 -7.75
C LEU A 415 14.33 -3.97 -6.91
N GLU A 416 15.59 -4.25 -7.26
CA GLU A 416 16.76 -3.65 -6.60
C GLU A 416 16.86 -2.13 -6.83
N LEU A 417 16.49 -1.67 -8.03
CA LEU A 417 16.34 -0.26 -8.36
C LEU A 417 15.14 0.41 -7.65
N GLY A 418 14.26 -0.40 -7.06
CA GLY A 418 13.11 0.03 -6.27
C GLY A 418 11.82 0.24 -7.06
N LEU A 419 11.76 -0.22 -8.31
CA LEU A 419 10.50 -0.28 -9.04
C LEU A 419 9.57 -1.31 -8.39
N SER A 420 8.30 -0.95 -8.25
CA SER A 420 7.31 -1.84 -7.64
C SER A 420 6.91 -2.98 -8.60
N PRO A 421 6.56 -4.20 -8.11
CA PRO A 421 6.08 -5.27 -8.96
C PRO A 421 4.89 -4.88 -9.88
N PRO A 422 3.90 -4.08 -9.43
CA PRO A 422 2.84 -3.59 -10.32
C PRO A 422 3.36 -2.70 -11.45
N THR A 423 4.31 -1.81 -11.18
CA THR A 423 4.94 -0.98 -12.23
C THR A 423 5.63 -1.85 -13.27
N ILE A 424 6.36 -2.88 -12.84
CA ILE A 424 7.06 -3.80 -13.75
C ILE A 424 6.06 -4.58 -14.60
N ALA A 425 5.02 -5.15 -13.98
CA ALA A 425 3.98 -5.89 -14.68
C ALA A 425 3.24 -5.02 -15.70
N GLN A 426 2.93 -3.76 -15.36
CA GLN A 426 2.28 -2.83 -16.29
C GLN A 426 3.16 -2.57 -17.53
N CYS A 427 4.47 -2.36 -17.36
CA CYS A 427 5.39 -2.22 -18.48
C CYS A 427 5.51 -3.50 -19.32
N GLU A 428 5.48 -4.69 -18.70
CA GLU A 428 5.46 -5.97 -19.39
C GLU A 428 4.23 -6.10 -20.31
N LEU A 429 3.05 -5.65 -19.84
CA LEU A 429 1.81 -5.64 -20.62
C LEU A 429 1.82 -4.62 -21.76
N CYS A 430 2.34 -3.41 -21.53
CA CYS A 430 2.43 -2.37 -22.55
C CYS A 430 3.43 -2.71 -23.67
N HIS A 431 4.47 -3.48 -23.36
CA HIS A 431 5.54 -3.84 -24.30
C HIS A 431 5.79 -5.36 -24.31
N PRO A 432 4.85 -6.18 -24.83
CA PRO A 432 4.86 -7.64 -24.63
C PRO A 432 5.94 -8.37 -25.43
N THR A 433 6.38 -7.84 -26.57
CA THR A 433 7.26 -8.55 -27.51
C THR A 433 8.67 -7.96 -27.64
N ASP A 434 8.84 -6.66 -27.42
CA ASP A 434 10.13 -5.99 -27.56
C ASP A 434 10.78 -5.75 -26.20
N PHE A 435 11.74 -6.60 -25.86
CA PHE A 435 12.53 -6.49 -24.63
C PHE A 435 13.28 -5.16 -24.53
N ARG A 436 13.84 -4.65 -25.63
CA ARG A 436 14.64 -3.41 -25.58
C ARG A 436 13.76 -2.20 -25.32
N THR A 437 12.60 -2.14 -25.99
CA THR A 437 11.62 -1.08 -25.74
C THR A 437 11.07 -1.17 -24.31
N ARG A 438 10.75 -2.38 -23.84
CA ARG A 438 10.31 -2.61 -22.45
C ARG A 438 11.34 -2.12 -21.43
N MET A 439 12.61 -2.49 -21.61
CA MET A 439 13.66 -2.10 -20.67
C MET A 439 13.96 -0.61 -20.71
N SER A 440 13.94 0.00 -21.90
CA SER A 440 14.05 1.47 -22.01
C SER A 440 12.90 2.17 -21.29
N ALA A 441 11.67 1.68 -21.44
CA ALA A 441 10.51 2.21 -20.73
C ALA A 441 10.64 2.06 -19.21
N LEU A 442 11.07 0.89 -18.72
CA LEU A 442 11.31 0.66 -17.28
C LEU A 442 12.39 1.58 -16.70
N LEU A 443 13.51 1.77 -17.42
CA LEU A 443 14.56 2.69 -16.99
C LEU A 443 14.10 4.15 -17.01
N ARG A 444 13.27 4.55 -17.99
CA ARG A 444 12.64 5.88 -17.98
C ARG A 444 11.68 6.04 -16.80
N CYS A 445 10.82 5.06 -16.53
CA CYS A 445 9.94 5.08 -15.36
C CYS A 445 10.75 5.21 -14.06
N TRP A 446 11.90 4.55 -13.98
CA TRP A 446 12.82 4.70 -12.85
C TRP A 446 13.42 6.11 -12.77
N ILE A 447 13.91 6.66 -13.88
CA ILE A 447 14.46 8.02 -13.92
C ILE A 447 13.41 9.07 -13.60
N ASP A 448 12.21 8.98 -14.18
CA ASP A 448 11.11 9.92 -13.92
C ASP A 448 10.71 9.89 -12.44
N ARG A 449 10.77 8.70 -11.82
CA ARG A 449 10.42 8.50 -10.40
C ARG A 449 11.48 9.02 -9.43
N TYR A 450 12.76 8.76 -9.69
CA TYR A 450 13.86 9.08 -8.76
C TYR A 450 14.67 10.33 -9.15
N GLN A 451 14.43 10.89 -10.34
CA GLN A 451 15.02 12.12 -10.84
C GLN A 451 16.54 12.16 -10.67
N THR A 452 17.06 13.15 -9.95
CA THR A 452 18.50 13.33 -9.70
C THR A 452 19.15 12.17 -8.94
N GLU A 453 18.35 11.36 -8.24
CA GLU A 453 18.83 10.19 -7.52
C GLU A 453 18.87 8.94 -8.40
N ALA A 454 18.39 8.98 -9.64
CA ALA A 454 18.47 7.88 -10.60
C ALA A 454 19.87 7.79 -11.25
N THR A 455 20.90 7.61 -10.42
CA THR A 455 22.29 7.75 -10.86
C THR A 455 22.81 6.49 -11.57
N ILE A 456 23.78 6.67 -12.48
CA ILE A 456 24.51 5.55 -13.11
C ILE A 456 25.08 4.60 -12.04
N GLY A 457 25.58 5.15 -10.92
CA GLY A 457 26.09 4.35 -9.81
C GLY A 457 25.07 3.41 -9.17
N ARG A 458 23.84 3.88 -8.95
CA ARG A 458 22.76 3.01 -8.44
C ARG A 458 22.39 1.93 -9.45
N LEU A 459 22.40 2.24 -10.74
CA LEU A 459 22.14 1.27 -11.79
C LEU A 459 23.19 0.16 -11.83
N LEU A 460 24.48 0.53 -11.84
CA LEU A 460 25.57 -0.45 -11.84
C LEU A 460 25.60 -1.28 -10.55
N THR A 461 25.28 -0.68 -9.41
CA THR A 461 25.16 -1.39 -8.13
C THR A 461 24.02 -2.41 -8.16
N ALA A 462 22.85 -2.05 -8.69
CA ALA A 462 21.73 -2.98 -8.85
C ALA A 462 22.07 -4.13 -9.82
N MET A 463 22.77 -3.83 -10.91
CA MET A 463 23.27 -4.86 -11.85
C MET A 463 24.25 -5.81 -11.16
N LYS A 464 25.21 -5.29 -10.36
CA LYS A 464 26.17 -6.10 -9.59
C LYS A 464 25.47 -7.01 -8.60
N VAL A 465 24.52 -6.48 -7.82
CA VAL A 465 23.73 -7.25 -6.84
C VAL A 465 22.94 -8.36 -7.54
N CYS A 466 22.47 -8.11 -8.76
CA CYS A 466 21.78 -9.11 -9.59
C CYS A 466 22.73 -10.01 -10.39
N GLN A 467 24.04 -9.96 -10.16
CA GLN A 467 25.05 -10.77 -10.87
C GLN A 467 25.02 -10.61 -12.40
N MET A 468 24.58 -9.44 -12.89
CA MET A 468 24.62 -9.09 -14.31
C MET A 468 26.04 -8.64 -14.72
N ASP A 469 26.29 -8.53 -16.03
CA ASP A 469 27.56 -8.02 -16.57
C ASP A 469 27.70 -6.48 -16.41
N TRP A 470 27.81 -6.06 -15.15
CA TRP A 470 28.00 -4.66 -14.78
C TRP A 470 29.39 -4.14 -15.17
N HIS A 471 30.40 -5.02 -15.23
CA HIS A 471 31.77 -4.65 -15.62
C HIS A 471 31.83 -4.18 -17.06
N THR A 472 31.30 -4.97 -18.02
CA THR A 472 31.27 -4.54 -19.43
C THR A 472 30.40 -3.29 -19.59
N THR A 473 29.29 -3.21 -18.85
CA THR A 473 28.43 -2.02 -18.86
C THR A 473 29.16 -0.76 -18.40
N ALA A 474 30.01 -0.84 -17.36
CA ALA A 474 30.79 0.29 -16.86
C ALA A 474 31.76 0.84 -17.93
N THR A 475 32.25 0.01 -18.85
CA THR A 475 33.16 0.43 -19.93
C THR A 475 32.56 1.43 -20.91
N ILE A 476 31.23 1.61 -20.94
CA ILE A 476 30.56 2.68 -21.71
C ILE A 476 31.12 4.07 -21.33
N TRP A 477 31.62 4.21 -20.10
CA TRP A 477 32.09 5.46 -19.52
C TRP A 477 33.53 5.43 -19.04
N SER A 478 34.22 4.31 -19.23
CA SER A 478 35.65 4.25 -18.96
C SER A 478 36.41 5.04 -20.05
N PRO A 479 37.48 5.76 -19.68
CA PRO A 479 38.26 6.58 -20.62
C PRO A 479 38.91 5.80 -21.77
#